data_AF-A0A453AS37-F1
#
_entry.id   AF-A0A453AS37-F1
#
_cell.length_a   1.000
_cell.length_b   1.000
_cell.length_c   1.000
_cell.angle_alpha   90.00
_cell.angle_beta   90.00
_cell.angle_gamma   90.00
#
_symmetry.space_group_name_H-M   'P 1'
#
loop_
_entity.id
_entity.type
_entity.pdbx_description
1 polymer ?
#
loop_
_entity_poly.entity_id
_entity_poly.type
_entity_poly.pdbx_seq_one_letter_code
_entity_poly.pdbx_strand_id
1 'polypeptide(L)'
;MLESLSTATSLELLTDAGEVVLTRELKRCPTFSNLKTLSLGEWCMAADFDALILLLQHSPNIKRLFLQLKLNFGMRKALETGIKLERRSFTCKDLRMVKIKCSKDDGRVHTLAHMFSANGIPLQCIYVRRSGNAHLRGQKFMRELGKQELDECGD
;
A
#
# COMPACT_ATOMS: atom_id res chain seq x y z
N MET A 1 14.48 6.17 -19.46
CA MET A 1 14.27 6.69 -18.09
C MET A 1 14.17 5.60 -17.02
N LEU A 2 13.74 4.36 -17.34
CA LEU A 2 13.62 3.28 -16.34
C LEU A 2 14.89 2.43 -16.15
N GLU A 3 15.85 2.47 -17.09
CA GLU A 3 17.10 1.70 -16.96
C GLU A 3 17.95 2.12 -15.75
N SER A 4 17.94 3.42 -15.42
CA SER A 4 18.59 3.94 -14.21
C SER A 4 17.95 3.43 -12.92
N LEU A 5 16.69 2.95 -12.97
CA LEU A 5 16.03 2.30 -11.83
C LEU A 5 16.38 0.81 -11.74
N SER A 6 16.79 0.18 -12.84
CA SER A 6 17.18 -1.25 -12.84
C SER A 6 18.46 -1.52 -12.04
N THR A 7 19.34 -0.51 -11.92
CA THR A 7 20.56 -0.56 -11.12
C THR A 7 20.34 -0.11 -9.68
N ALA A 8 19.20 0.52 -9.38
CA ALA A 8 18.90 1.01 -8.04
C ALA A 8 18.73 -0.15 -7.04
N THR A 9 19.34 0.00 -5.87
CA THR A 9 19.24 -0.97 -4.77
C THR A 9 18.15 -0.60 -3.76
N SER A 10 17.69 0.65 -3.80
CA SER A 10 16.60 1.18 -2.99
C SER A 10 15.69 2.07 -3.84
N LEU A 11 14.38 1.92 -3.69
CA LEU A 11 13.37 2.70 -4.38
C LEU A 11 12.33 3.18 -3.37
N GLU A 12 12.00 4.47 -3.43
CA GLU A 12 11.06 5.11 -2.51
C GLU A 12 10.00 5.88 -3.29
N LEU A 13 8.74 5.47 -3.13
CA LEU A 13 7.56 5.96 -3.85
C LEU A 13 6.47 6.31 -2.84
N LEU A 14 6.68 7.36 -2.05
CA LEU A 14 5.76 7.77 -0.97
C LEU A 14 4.69 8.78 -1.38
N THR A 15 4.77 9.35 -2.59
CA THR A 15 3.88 10.43 -3.04
C THR A 15 2.63 9.88 -3.71
N ASP A 16 1.48 10.51 -3.48
CA ASP A 16 0.21 10.13 -4.12
C ASP A 16 0.21 10.48 -5.62
N ALA A 17 1.02 11.46 -6.04
CA ALA A 17 1.27 11.78 -7.46
C ALA A 17 2.03 10.67 -8.21
N GLY A 18 2.63 9.71 -7.50
CA GLY A 18 3.32 8.56 -8.09
C GLY A 18 2.38 7.56 -8.76
N GLU A 19 1.12 7.50 -8.34
CA GLU A 19 0.12 6.55 -8.83
C GLU A 19 -0.07 6.62 -10.36
N VAL A 20 -0.19 7.83 -10.91
CA VAL A 20 -0.55 8.01 -12.33
C VAL A 20 0.64 7.75 -13.26
N VAL A 21 1.85 8.12 -12.83
CA VAL A 21 3.06 7.99 -13.66
C VAL A 21 3.63 6.58 -13.59
N LEU A 22 3.62 5.93 -12.42
CA LEU A 22 4.28 4.64 -12.26
C LEU A 22 3.44 3.47 -12.74
N THR A 23 2.10 3.50 -12.61
CA THR A 23 1.28 2.32 -12.96
C THR A 23 1.29 2.04 -14.47
N ARG A 24 1.39 3.08 -15.32
CA ARG A 24 1.53 2.93 -16.78
C ARG A 24 2.94 2.47 -17.17
N GLU A 25 3.96 3.03 -16.53
CA GLU A 25 5.36 2.71 -16.83
C GLU A 25 5.79 1.35 -16.28
N LEU A 26 5.25 0.91 -15.13
CA LEU A 26 5.52 -0.38 -14.51
C LEU A 26 5.17 -1.56 -15.41
N LYS A 27 4.12 -1.46 -16.23
CA LYS A 27 3.79 -2.50 -17.22
C LYS A 27 4.87 -2.69 -18.29
N ARG A 28 5.67 -1.64 -18.54
CA ARG A 28 6.79 -1.64 -19.47
C ARG A 28 8.14 -1.70 -18.75
N CYS A 29 8.15 -1.75 -17.41
CA CYS A 29 9.38 -1.79 -16.64
C CYS A 29 10.08 -3.15 -16.77
N PRO A 30 11.41 -3.16 -16.93
CA PRO A 30 12.20 -4.36 -16.74
C PRO A 30 12.18 -4.81 -15.27
N THR A 31 12.63 -6.03 -15.01
CA THR A 31 12.83 -6.54 -13.66
C THR A 31 13.88 -5.72 -12.90
N PHE A 32 13.54 -5.24 -11.71
CA PHE A 32 14.43 -4.58 -10.75
C PHE A 32 15.30 -5.63 -10.02
N SER A 33 16.20 -6.30 -10.75
CA SER A 33 17.02 -7.40 -10.23
C SER A 33 17.95 -6.99 -9.08
N ASN A 34 18.39 -5.73 -9.05
CA ASN A 34 19.28 -5.19 -8.02
C ASN A 34 18.55 -4.63 -6.80
N LEU A 35 17.23 -4.44 -6.90
CA LEU A 35 16.46 -3.79 -5.84
C LEU A 35 16.39 -4.66 -4.60
N LYS A 36 16.86 -4.12 -3.48
CA LYS A 36 16.85 -4.78 -2.16
C LYS A 36 15.84 -4.15 -1.22
N THR A 37 15.49 -2.89 -1.45
CA THR A 37 14.64 -2.11 -0.55
C THR A 37 13.58 -1.37 -1.33
N LEU A 38 12.31 -1.52 -0.96
CA LEU A 38 11.19 -0.79 -1.55
C LEU A 38 10.39 -0.10 -0.45
N SER A 39 10.10 1.18 -0.64
CA SER A 39 9.25 1.98 0.25
C SER A 39 8.07 2.53 -0.52
N LEU A 40 6.84 2.27 -0.08
CA LEU A 40 5.61 2.66 -0.76
C LEU A 40 4.68 3.45 0.15
N GLY A 41 4.02 4.45 -0.44
CA GLY A 41 2.97 5.24 0.19
C GLY A 41 1.59 4.60 0.12
N GLU A 42 0.58 5.38 0.49
CA GLU A 42 -0.82 4.95 0.60
C GLU A 42 -1.43 4.50 -0.73
N TRP A 43 -1.04 5.13 -1.85
CA TRP A 43 -1.53 4.83 -3.20
C TRP A 43 -1.39 3.35 -3.60
N CYS A 44 -0.41 2.62 -3.06
CA CYS A 44 -0.22 1.20 -3.40
C CYS A 44 -1.32 0.28 -2.84
N MET A 45 -2.25 0.83 -2.04
CA MET A 45 -3.42 0.14 -1.50
C MET A 45 -4.66 0.25 -2.41
N ALA A 46 -4.61 1.07 -3.47
CA ALA A 46 -5.69 1.16 -4.45
C ALA A 46 -5.85 -0.14 -5.24
N ALA A 47 -7.03 -0.33 -5.86
CA ALA A 47 -7.35 -1.46 -6.73
C ALA A 47 -6.85 -2.81 -6.18
N ASP A 48 -7.27 -3.17 -4.95
CA ASP A 48 -6.88 -4.43 -4.31
C ASP A 48 -5.36 -4.72 -4.29
N PHE A 49 -4.56 -3.68 -4.04
CA PHE A 49 -3.10 -3.77 -3.96
C PHE A 49 -2.39 -4.09 -5.29
N ASP A 50 -3.04 -3.87 -6.44
CA ASP A 50 -2.49 -4.20 -7.76
C ASP A 50 -1.09 -3.61 -7.99
N ALA A 51 -0.89 -2.34 -7.63
CA ALA A 51 0.40 -1.68 -7.75
C ALA A 51 1.48 -2.32 -6.87
N LEU A 52 1.14 -2.69 -5.64
CA LEU A 52 2.04 -3.38 -4.73
C LEU A 52 2.44 -4.75 -5.29
N ILE A 53 1.48 -5.53 -5.77
CA ILE A 53 1.71 -6.86 -6.35
C ILE A 53 2.63 -6.73 -7.57
N LEU A 54 2.33 -5.80 -8.47
CA LEU A 54 3.13 -5.56 -9.68
C LEU A 54 4.58 -5.21 -9.31
N LEU A 55 4.79 -4.28 -8.39
CA LEU A 55 6.13 -3.91 -7.93
C LEU A 55 6.90 -5.09 -7.34
N LEU A 56 6.24 -5.96 -6.58
CA LEU A 56 6.84 -7.17 -6.02
C LEU A 56 7.18 -8.20 -7.10
N GLN A 57 6.34 -8.36 -8.13
CA GLN A 57 6.64 -9.22 -9.28
C GLN A 57 7.87 -8.76 -10.06
N HIS A 58 8.04 -7.44 -10.21
CA HIS A 58 9.22 -6.87 -10.85
C HIS A 58 10.46 -6.84 -9.93
N SER A 59 10.34 -7.22 -8.65
CA SER A 59 11.43 -7.12 -7.66
C SER A 59 11.72 -8.46 -6.96
N PRO A 60 12.14 -9.51 -7.69
CA PRO A 60 12.26 -10.87 -7.14
C PRO A 60 13.29 -11.00 -6.01
N ASN A 61 14.31 -10.13 -6.00
CA ASN A 61 15.43 -10.17 -5.05
C ASN A 61 15.29 -9.16 -3.89
N ILE A 62 14.09 -8.63 -3.68
CA ILE A 62 13.79 -7.68 -2.61
C ILE A 62 13.99 -8.33 -1.24
N LYS A 63 14.58 -7.56 -0.31
CA LYS A 63 14.85 -8.02 1.07
C LYS A 63 14.01 -7.29 2.11
N ARG A 64 13.68 -6.03 1.85
CA ARG A 64 12.97 -5.13 2.77
C ARG A 64 11.87 -4.37 2.04
N LEU A 65 10.67 -4.43 2.59
CA LEU A 65 9.50 -3.66 2.15
C LEU A 65 9.04 -2.74 3.28
N PHE A 66 8.83 -1.47 2.98
CA PHE A 66 8.28 -0.47 3.88
C PHE A 66 6.97 0.07 3.31
N LEU A 67 5.87 -0.06 4.06
CA LEU A 67 4.57 0.49 3.70
C LEU A 67 4.23 1.62 4.65
N GLN A 68 4.02 2.83 4.11
CA GLN A 68 3.60 4.00 4.85
C GLN A 68 2.15 4.35 4.51
N LEU A 69 1.24 3.77 5.30
CA LEU A 69 -0.19 3.91 5.12
C LEU A 69 -0.72 5.11 5.91
N LYS A 70 -1.43 5.99 5.23
CA LYS A 70 -2.14 7.13 5.79
C LYS A 70 -3.62 6.85 5.60
N LEU A 71 -4.44 6.98 6.65
CA LEU A 71 -5.88 6.72 6.55
C LEU A 71 -6.54 7.76 5.63
N ASN A 72 -6.52 7.54 4.32
CA ASN A 72 -7.11 8.41 3.33
C ASN A 72 -8.44 7.80 2.89
N PHE A 73 -9.53 8.27 3.50
CA PHE A 73 -10.90 7.88 3.13
C PHE A 73 -11.24 8.21 1.66
N GLY A 74 -10.49 9.13 1.02
CA GLY A 74 -10.73 9.60 -0.35
C GLY A 74 -10.29 8.65 -1.46
N MET A 75 -9.34 7.72 -1.21
CA MET A 75 -8.86 6.79 -2.24
C MET A 75 -9.82 5.64 -2.54
N ARG A 76 -10.88 5.45 -1.73
CA ARG A 76 -11.90 4.42 -1.98
C ARG A 76 -12.63 4.56 -3.32
N LYS A 77 -12.52 5.72 -3.98
CA LYS A 77 -13.30 6.06 -5.17
C LYS A 77 -12.47 6.14 -6.46
N ALA A 78 -11.15 5.94 -6.40
CA ALA A 78 -10.30 6.07 -7.58
C ALA A 78 -10.05 4.72 -8.24
N LEU A 79 -10.80 4.53 -9.33
CA LEU A 79 -10.43 3.76 -10.52
C LEU A 79 -10.59 2.23 -10.47
N GLU A 80 -11.84 1.80 -10.71
CA GLU A 80 -12.14 0.55 -11.43
C GLU A 80 -11.61 0.64 -12.89
N THR A 81 -10.30 0.70 -13.10
CA THR A 81 -9.77 0.28 -14.41
C THR A 81 -9.64 -1.23 -14.35
N GLY A 82 -10.68 -1.90 -14.86
CA GLY A 82 -10.71 -3.35 -15.06
C GLY A 82 -9.46 -3.83 -15.77
N ILE A 83 -8.49 -4.31 -15.01
CA ILE A 83 -7.36 -5.07 -15.50
C ILE A 83 -7.45 -6.38 -14.74
N LYS A 84 -7.86 -7.43 -15.45
CA LYS A 84 -7.85 -8.80 -14.94
C LYS A 84 -6.37 -9.21 -14.79
N LEU A 85 -5.76 -8.86 -13.67
CA LEU A 85 -4.41 -9.32 -13.32
C LEU A 85 -4.51 -10.81 -12.95
N GLU A 86 -4.39 -11.67 -13.96
CA GLU A 86 -4.38 -13.14 -13.82
C GLU A 86 -3.17 -13.68 -13.03
N ARG A 87 -2.33 -12.79 -12.48
CA ARG A 87 -1.21 -13.13 -11.60
C ARG A 87 -1.26 -12.23 -10.37
N ARG A 88 -2.17 -12.54 -9.44
CA ARG A 88 -2.21 -11.90 -8.11
C ARG A 88 -1.12 -12.42 -7.15
N SER A 89 -0.24 -13.29 -7.63
CA SER A 89 0.86 -13.85 -6.87
C SER A 89 2.19 -13.19 -7.24
N PHE A 90 3.09 -13.08 -6.28
CA PHE A 90 4.48 -12.69 -6.49
C PHE A 90 5.42 -13.69 -5.83
N THR A 91 6.70 -13.60 -6.15
CA THR A 91 7.73 -14.48 -5.60
C THR A 91 8.90 -13.64 -5.13
N CYS A 92 8.98 -13.42 -3.81
CA CYS A 92 10.04 -12.66 -3.17
C CYS A 92 10.73 -13.53 -2.12
N LYS A 93 11.55 -14.49 -2.57
CA LYS A 93 12.15 -15.52 -1.70
C LYS A 93 13.08 -14.94 -0.63
N ASP A 94 13.68 -13.79 -0.92
CA ASP A 94 14.62 -13.11 -0.02
C ASP A 94 13.97 -12.05 0.86
N LEU A 95 12.65 -11.85 0.77
CA LEU A 95 11.93 -10.84 1.55
C LEU A 95 11.85 -11.29 3.01
N ARG A 96 12.68 -10.66 3.85
CA ARG A 96 12.82 -10.99 5.27
C ARG A 96 12.14 -10.00 6.20
N MET A 97 11.73 -8.84 5.67
CA MET A 97 11.15 -7.77 6.46
C MET A 97 10.10 -7.00 5.66
N VAL A 98 8.88 -6.96 6.20
CA VAL A 98 7.77 -6.13 5.76
C VAL A 98 7.41 -5.23 6.93
N LYS A 99 7.69 -3.94 6.85
CA LYS A 99 7.38 -2.97 7.90
C LYS A 99 6.20 -2.11 7.47
N ILE A 100 5.12 -2.17 8.22
CA ILE A 100 3.87 -1.47 7.94
C ILE A 100 3.68 -0.38 8.99
N LYS A 101 3.69 0.89 8.58
CA LYS A 101 3.27 2.02 9.40
C LYS A 101 1.84 2.38 9.00
N CYS A 102 0.90 2.35 9.94
CA CYS A 102 -0.52 2.58 9.67
C CYS A 102 -1.23 3.23 10.87
N SER A 103 -2.49 3.61 10.70
CA SER A 103 -3.35 4.03 11.81
C SER A 103 -3.80 2.83 12.66
N LYS A 104 -4.18 3.06 13.92
CA LYS A 104 -4.77 2.03 14.79
C LYS A 104 -6.01 1.36 14.19
N ASP A 105 -6.81 2.12 13.46
CA ASP A 105 -8.09 1.68 12.89
C ASP A 105 -7.96 1.16 11.44
N ASP A 106 -6.74 0.96 10.93
CA ASP A 106 -6.55 0.47 9.56
C ASP A 106 -6.78 -1.05 9.47
N GLY A 107 -7.97 -1.43 9.04
CA GLY A 107 -8.36 -2.84 8.88
C GLY A 107 -7.59 -3.58 7.77
N ARG A 108 -7.00 -2.86 6.81
CA ARG A 108 -6.35 -3.46 5.62
C ARG A 108 -5.07 -4.23 5.96
N VAL A 109 -4.49 -3.96 7.13
CA VAL A 109 -3.32 -4.69 7.63
C VAL A 109 -3.56 -6.20 7.68
N HIS A 110 -4.80 -6.63 7.99
CA HIS A 110 -5.14 -8.06 8.04
C HIS A 110 -5.14 -8.67 6.64
N THR A 111 -5.70 -7.95 5.66
CA THR A 111 -5.69 -8.36 4.25
C THR A 111 -4.27 -8.45 3.71
N LEU A 112 -3.40 -7.48 4.04
CA LEU A 112 -1.98 -7.52 3.68
C LEU A 112 -1.27 -8.73 4.28
N ALA A 113 -1.47 -8.99 5.57
CA ALA A 113 -0.86 -10.14 6.24
C ALA A 113 -1.28 -11.47 5.59
N HIS A 114 -2.57 -11.62 5.28
CA HIS A 114 -3.08 -12.79 4.57
C HIS A 114 -2.46 -12.92 3.18
N MET A 115 -2.41 -11.83 2.41
CA MET A 115 -1.80 -11.81 1.08
C MET A 115 -0.31 -12.20 1.12
N PHE A 116 0.47 -11.66 2.06
CA PHE A 116 1.87 -12.01 2.22
C PHE A 116 2.05 -13.49 2.59
N SER A 117 1.23 -14.00 3.50
CA SER A 117 1.24 -15.41 3.88
C SER A 117 0.91 -16.34 2.70
N ALA A 118 -0.08 -15.98 1.89
CA ALA A 118 -0.45 -16.74 0.68
C ALA A 118 0.68 -16.76 -0.38
N ASN A 119 1.61 -15.80 -0.33
CA ASN A 119 2.78 -15.71 -1.20
C ASN A 119 4.07 -16.23 -0.54
N GLY A 120 3.96 -16.99 0.57
CA GLY A 120 5.09 -17.64 1.22
C GLY A 120 5.94 -16.73 2.11
N ILE A 121 5.45 -15.55 2.48
CA ILE A 121 6.12 -14.65 3.42
C ILE A 121 5.58 -14.92 4.83
N PRO A 122 6.42 -15.42 5.76
CA PRO A 122 5.97 -15.73 7.12
C PRO A 122 5.51 -14.48 7.88
N LEU A 123 4.48 -14.61 8.72
CA LEU A 123 3.97 -13.50 9.53
C LEU A 123 5.03 -12.89 10.47
N GLN A 124 6.03 -13.67 10.89
CA GLN A 124 7.14 -13.18 11.72
C GLN A 124 8.03 -12.14 11.01
N CYS A 125 7.98 -12.08 9.68
CA CYS A 125 8.66 -11.07 8.88
C CYS A 125 7.85 -9.76 8.78
N ILE A 126 6.61 -9.74 9.27
CA ILE A 126 5.69 -8.61 9.16
C ILE A 126 5.65 -7.84 10.48
N TYR A 127 6.13 -6.60 10.44
CA TYR A 127 6.23 -5.70 11.60
C TYR A 127 5.27 -4.53 11.43
N VAL A 128 4.25 -4.46 12.29
CA VAL A 128 3.24 -3.40 12.23
C VAL A 128 3.47 -2.36 13.31
N ARG A 129 3.73 -1.11 12.90
CA ARG A 129 3.75 0.05 13.79
C ARG A 129 2.48 0.86 13.61
N ARG A 130 1.58 0.77 14.59
CA ARG A 130 0.34 1.56 14.63
C ARG A 130 0.62 2.93 15.26
N SER A 131 0.27 3.99 14.56
CA SER A 131 0.27 5.35 15.12
C SER A 131 -1.10 5.66 15.71
N GLY A 132 -1.12 6.20 16.93
CA GLY A 132 -2.32 6.85 17.44
C GLY A 132 -2.58 8.11 16.62
N ASN A 133 -3.75 8.24 16.01
CA ASN A 133 -4.10 9.44 15.28
C ASN A 133 -5.07 10.24 16.17
N ALA A 134 -4.56 11.22 16.93
CA ALA A 134 -5.41 12.11 17.73
C ALA A 134 -6.45 12.84 16.85
N HIS A 135 -6.13 13.04 15.57
CA HIS A 135 -7.00 13.64 14.56
C HIS A 135 -8.28 12.81 14.28
N LEU A 136 -8.23 11.48 14.40
CA LEU A 136 -9.43 10.63 14.19
C LEU A 136 -10.41 10.74 15.35
N ARG A 137 -9.96 11.00 16.59
CA ARG A 137 -10.88 11.32 17.70
C ARG A 137 -11.63 12.62 17.40
N GLY A 138 -10.92 13.67 16.97
CA GLY A 138 -11.54 14.96 16.64
C GLY A 138 -12.47 14.87 15.43
N GLN A 139 -12.08 14.18 14.36
CA GLN A 139 -12.89 14.10 13.13
C GLN A 139 -14.09 13.15 13.25
N LYS A 140 -13.96 12.06 14.03
CA LYS A 140 -15.11 11.20 14.38
C LYS A 140 -16.07 11.94 15.31
N PHE A 141 -15.56 12.70 16.28
CA PHE A 141 -16.37 13.58 17.15
C PHE A 141 -17.12 14.66 16.36
N MET A 142 -16.45 15.36 15.44
CA MET A 142 -17.10 16.37 14.56
C MET A 142 -18.18 15.74 13.67
N ARG A 143 -17.97 14.51 13.17
CA ARG A 143 -18.95 13.82 12.34
C ARG A 143 -20.12 13.24 13.15
N GLU A 144 -19.93 12.91 14.41
CA GLU A 144 -21.00 12.48 15.32
C GLU A 144 -21.84 13.69 15.76
N LEU A 145 -21.19 14.82 16.10
CA LEU A 145 -21.87 16.11 16.35
C LEU A 145 -22.74 16.53 15.16
N GLY A 146 -22.18 16.54 13.95
CA GLY A 146 -22.95 16.91 12.75
C GLY A 146 -24.06 15.91 12.37
N LYS A 147 -24.08 14.70 12.93
CA LYS A 147 -25.21 13.76 12.78
C LYS A 147 -26.29 14.01 13.82
N GLN A 148 -25.91 14.38 15.03
CA GLN A 148 -26.84 14.67 16.11
C GLN A 148 -27.60 15.98 15.85
N GLU A 149 -26.94 17.00 15.28
CA GLU A 149 -27.59 18.26 14.87
C GLU A 149 -28.58 18.11 13.70
N LEU A 150 -28.46 17.05 12.88
CA LEU A 150 -29.39 16.79 11.76
C LEU A 150 -30.65 16.01 12.18
N ASP A 151 -30.62 15.30 13.32
CA ASP A 151 -31.79 14.64 13.91
C ASP A 151 -32.64 15.62 14.74
N GLU A 152 -32.09 16.75 15.19
CA GLU A 152 -32.79 17.74 16.03
C GLU A 152 -33.52 18.85 15.24
N CYS A 153 -33.43 18.87 13.91
CA CYS A 153 -34.10 19.87 13.04
C CYS A 153 -35.23 19.28 12.17
N GLY A 154 -35.67 18.06 12.48
CA GLY A 154 -36.74 17.36 11.78
C GLY A 154 -37.96 17.13 12.67
N ASP A 155 -38.70 18.21 12.98
CA ASP A 155 -40.11 18.18 13.39
C ASP A 155 -40.83 19.44 12.87
#